data_AF-A0A8B5X5Z5-F1
#
_entry.id   AF-A0A8B5X5Z5-F1
#
_cell.length_a   1.000
_cell.length_b   1.000
_cell.length_c   1.000
_cell.angle_alpha   90.00
_cell.angle_beta   90.00
_cell.angle_gamma   90.00
#
_symmetry.space_group_name_H-M   'P 1'
#
loop_
_entity.id
_entity.type
_entity.pdbx_description
1 polymer ?
#
loop_
_entity_poly.entity_id
_entity_poly.type
_entity_poly.pdbx_seq_one_letter_code
_entity_poly.pdbx_strand_id
1 'polypeptide(L)'
;MTKRWRKFQHEHGKPLDRQPSGRSAPTRALPALPALLARLHHDFIRIHPFDDGNGRVVRLLVNYVLLKVGLLPLVVKSRDRRRYLEVIAFADAGDLRPLGDFFAEALRWSLRLGLEAASRLIELQGDEE
;
A
#
# COMPACT_ATOMS: atom_id res chain seq x y z
N MET A 1 12.84 -27.07 -1.80
CA MET A 1 12.73 -25.67 -2.26
C MET A 1 13.89 -25.32 -3.19
N THR A 2 13.56 -24.75 -4.35
CA THR A 2 14.34 -23.78 -5.17
C THR A 2 15.71 -24.17 -5.78
N LYS A 3 15.68 -24.97 -6.86
CA LYS A 3 16.77 -25.04 -7.87
C LYS A 3 16.66 -23.99 -9.00
N ARG A 4 16.20 -22.76 -8.70
CA ARG A 4 16.07 -21.70 -9.72
C ARG A 4 16.55 -20.30 -9.29
N TRP A 5 17.44 -20.21 -8.29
CA TRP A 5 17.95 -18.94 -7.78
C TRP A 5 19.48 -18.90 -7.55
N ARG A 6 20.25 -19.75 -8.24
CA ARG A 6 21.73 -19.82 -8.10
C ARG A 6 22.54 -19.39 -9.32
N LYS A 7 21.90 -18.83 -10.36
CA LYS A 7 22.59 -18.48 -11.63
C LYS A 7 22.80 -16.99 -11.88
N PHE A 8 22.57 -16.13 -10.88
CA PHE A 8 22.62 -14.66 -11.07
C PHE A 8 23.79 -13.96 -10.35
N GLN A 9 24.80 -14.68 -9.84
CA GLN A 9 25.87 -14.08 -9.02
C GLN A 9 27.31 -14.34 -9.50
N HIS A 10 27.52 -14.69 -10.77
CA HIS A 10 28.88 -14.71 -11.32
C HIS A 10 28.88 -14.22 -12.76
N GLU A 11 29.18 -12.94 -12.97
CA GLU A 11 29.94 -12.44 -14.12
C GLU A 11 30.43 -11.02 -13.80
N HIS A 12 31.75 -10.87 -13.66
CA HIS A 12 32.44 -9.63 -13.32
C HIS A 12 32.78 -8.80 -14.57
N GLY A 13 32.56 -7.48 -14.49
CA GLY A 13 33.55 -6.44 -14.81
C GLY A 13 33.83 -6.05 -16.27
N LYS A 14 33.36 -4.86 -16.67
CA LYS A 14 34.11 -3.85 -17.45
C LYS A 14 33.60 -2.44 -17.06
N PRO A 15 34.47 -1.43 -16.85
CA PRO A 15 34.00 -0.07 -16.59
C PRO A 15 33.59 0.55 -17.93
N LEU A 16 32.32 0.93 -18.04
CA LEU A 16 31.82 1.61 -19.22
C LEU A 16 31.75 3.10 -18.94
N ASP A 17 32.79 3.83 -19.35
CA ASP A 17 32.71 5.27 -19.54
C ASP A 17 31.66 5.54 -20.64
N ARG A 18 30.52 6.10 -20.25
CA ARG A 18 29.51 6.66 -21.15
C ARG A 18 28.99 7.97 -20.56
N GLN A 19 29.39 9.04 -21.25
CA GLN A 19 28.79 10.37 -21.30
C GLN A 19 27.27 10.39 -21.06
N PRO A 20 26.71 11.45 -20.45
CA PRO A 20 25.29 11.53 -20.11
C PRO A 20 24.46 11.79 -21.36
N SER A 21 24.02 10.74 -22.04
CA SER A 21 23.03 10.87 -23.12
C SER A 21 21.65 11.13 -22.51
N GLY A 22 21.18 12.37 -22.62
CA GLY A 22 19.86 12.84 -22.17
C GLY A 22 18.69 12.13 -22.85
N ARG A 23 18.32 10.96 -22.33
CA ARG A 23 16.96 10.46 -22.42
C ARG A 23 16.32 10.66 -21.07
N SER A 24 15.52 11.72 -20.94
CA SER A 24 14.50 11.75 -19.90
C SER A 24 13.66 10.48 -20.07
N ALA A 25 13.83 9.51 -19.17
CA ALA A 25 12.83 8.46 -19.03
C ALA A 25 11.47 9.17 -18.92
N PRO A 26 10.42 8.70 -19.62
CA PRO A 26 9.10 9.27 -19.41
C PRO A 26 8.86 9.24 -17.91
N THR A 27 8.62 10.40 -17.30
CA THR A 27 8.17 10.51 -15.91
C THR A 27 6.85 9.77 -15.85
N ARG A 28 6.91 8.44 -15.68
CA ARG A 28 5.75 7.61 -15.42
C ARG A 28 5.25 8.14 -14.11
N ALA A 29 4.24 9.01 -14.17
CA ALA A 29 3.60 9.56 -12.99
C ALA A 29 3.34 8.38 -12.07
N LEU A 30 4.06 8.35 -10.94
CA LEU A 30 3.90 7.26 -10.00
C LEU A 30 2.42 7.29 -9.60
N PRO A 31 1.71 6.16 -9.67
CA PRO A 31 0.33 6.14 -9.23
C PRO A 31 0.31 6.65 -7.79
N ALA A 32 -0.63 7.55 -7.48
CA ALA A 32 -0.83 8.03 -6.13
C ALA A 32 -0.91 6.81 -5.18
N LEU A 33 -0.31 6.92 -3.98
CA LEU A 33 -0.19 5.80 -3.05
C LEU A 33 -1.49 4.99 -2.88
N PRO A 34 -2.69 5.58 -2.75
CA PRO A 34 -3.94 4.81 -2.66
C PRO A 34 -4.21 3.90 -3.87
N ALA A 35 -3.88 4.36 -5.08
CA ALA A 35 -4.03 3.55 -6.31
C ALA A 35 -3.05 2.37 -6.33
N LEU A 36 -1.82 2.57 -5.83
CA LEU A 36 -0.85 1.48 -5.67
C LEU A 36 -1.35 0.44 -4.66
N LEU A 37 -1.89 0.88 -3.53
CA LEU A 37 -2.45 -0.01 -2.51
C LEU A 37 -3.67 -0.78 -3.03
N ALA A 38 -4.54 -0.13 -3.80
CA ALA A 38 -5.69 -0.78 -4.45
C ALA A 38 -5.24 -1.87 -5.43
N ARG A 39 -4.25 -1.57 -6.26
CA ARG A 39 -3.67 -2.56 -7.19
C ARG A 39 -3.07 -3.74 -6.45
N LEU A 40 -2.22 -3.49 -5.45
CA LEU A 40 -1.61 -4.53 -4.63
C LEU A 40 -2.66 -5.41 -3.96
N HIS A 41 -3.70 -4.80 -3.41
CA HIS A 41 -4.79 -5.51 -2.76
C HIS A 41 -5.52 -6.43 -3.74
N HIS A 42 -5.96 -5.88 -4.87
CA HIS A 42 -6.71 -6.61 -5.88
C HIS A 42 -5.88 -7.72 -6.55
N ASP A 43 -4.59 -7.49 -6.80
CA ASP A 43 -3.72 -8.52 -7.35
C ASP A 43 -3.56 -9.70 -6.39
N PHE A 44 -3.33 -9.41 -5.11
CA PHE A 44 -3.16 -10.46 -4.10
C PHE A 44 -4.44 -11.28 -3.91
N ILE A 45 -5.61 -10.61 -3.81
CA ILE A 45 -6.87 -11.33 -3.58
C ILE A 45 -7.22 -12.25 -4.75
N ARG A 46 -6.84 -11.89 -5.98
CA ARG A 46 -7.06 -12.69 -7.19
C ARG A 46 -6.21 -13.95 -7.28
N ILE A 47 -5.02 -13.95 -6.69
CA ILE A 47 -4.18 -15.15 -6.63
C ILE A 47 -4.81 -16.18 -5.69
N HIS A 48 -5.54 -15.72 -4.67
CA HIS A 48 -6.24 -16.54 -3.67
C HIS A 48 -5.40 -17.70 -3.10
N PRO A 49 -4.23 -17.41 -2.49
CA PRO A 49 -3.25 -18.45 -2.14
C PRO A 49 -3.61 -19.31 -0.92
N PHE A 50 -4.65 -18.97 -0.16
CA PHE A 50 -5.07 -19.70 1.05
C PHE A 50 -6.53 -20.17 0.95
N ASP A 51 -6.90 -21.22 1.69
CA ASP A 51 -8.28 -21.74 1.72
C ASP A 51 -9.26 -20.76 2.43
N ASP A 52 -8.80 -20.05 3.44
CA ASP A 52 -9.52 -18.98 4.13
C ASP A 52 -8.54 -17.88 4.58
N GLY A 53 -9.06 -16.68 4.83
CA GLY A 53 -8.32 -15.59 5.44
C GLY A 53 -7.62 -14.68 4.45
N ASN A 54 -7.78 -14.89 3.15
CA ASN A 54 -7.22 -14.03 2.10
C ASN A 54 -7.55 -12.54 2.34
N GLY A 55 -8.79 -12.23 2.72
CA GLY A 55 -9.20 -10.88 3.08
C GLY A 55 -8.46 -10.29 4.29
N ARG A 56 -8.13 -11.11 5.31
CA ARG A 56 -7.35 -10.66 6.48
C ARG A 56 -5.89 -10.42 6.08
N VAL A 57 -5.30 -11.36 5.35
CA VAL A 57 -3.89 -11.29 4.92
C VAL A 57 -3.66 -10.11 3.97
N VAL A 58 -4.55 -9.87 3.01
CA VAL A 58 -4.35 -8.76 2.07
C VAL A 58 -4.43 -7.40 2.76
N ARG A 59 -5.32 -7.23 3.75
CA ARG A 59 -5.37 -5.99 4.56
C ARG A 59 -4.12 -5.82 5.40
N LEU A 60 -3.58 -6.90 5.98
CA LEU A 60 -2.29 -6.87 6.65
C LEU A 60 -1.16 -6.48 5.69
N LEU A 61 -1.16 -6.99 4.46
CA LEU A 61 -0.17 -6.65 3.44
C LEU A 61 -0.24 -5.17 3.04
N VAL A 62 -1.45 -4.62 2.83
CA VAL A 62 -1.64 -3.18 2.60
C VAL A 62 -1.10 -2.36 3.77
N ASN A 63 -1.40 -2.76 5.02
CA ASN A 63 -0.89 -2.08 6.21
C ASN A 63 0.61 -2.22 6.38
N TYR A 64 1.20 -3.35 6.01
CA TYR A 64 2.65 -3.52 5.97
C TYR A 64 3.30 -2.49 5.07
N VAL A 65 2.76 -2.28 3.85
CA VAL A 65 3.28 -1.25 2.94
C VAL A 65 3.15 0.14 3.52
N LEU A 66 2.00 0.48 4.12
CA LEU A 66 1.78 1.77 4.79
C LEU A 66 2.81 2.03 5.90
N LEU A 67 3.03 1.04 6.77
CA LEU A 67 4.01 1.13 7.85
C LEU A 67 5.44 1.28 7.32
N LYS A 68 5.80 0.59 6.22
CA LYS A 68 7.12 0.71 5.60
C LYS A 68 7.39 2.09 5.00
N VAL A 69 6.35 2.85 4.66
CA VAL A 69 6.46 4.24 4.20
C VAL A 69 6.18 5.26 5.30
N GLY A 70 6.13 4.84 6.57
CA GLY A 70 5.96 5.73 7.72
C GLY A 70 4.55 6.27 7.91
N LEU A 71 3.54 5.62 7.33
CA LEU A 71 2.14 6.02 7.46
C LEU A 71 1.40 5.14 8.46
N LEU A 72 0.33 5.71 9.05
CA LEU A 72 -0.55 5.00 9.96
C LEU A 72 -1.32 3.88 9.22
N PRO A 73 -1.64 2.77 9.92
CA PRO A 73 -2.45 1.70 9.36
C PRO A 73 -3.83 2.21 8.89
N LEU A 74 -4.30 1.70 7.76
CA LEU A 74 -5.70 1.86 7.37
C LEU A 74 -6.58 0.90 8.15
N VAL A 75 -7.76 1.38 8.53
CA VAL A 75 -8.79 0.59 9.21
C VAL A 75 -10.04 0.52 8.34
N VAL A 76 -10.37 -0.69 7.90
CA VAL A 76 -11.67 -0.99 7.29
C VAL A 76 -12.67 -1.23 8.41
N LYS A 77 -13.54 -0.26 8.67
CA LYS A 77 -14.50 -0.33 9.79
C LYS A 77 -15.58 -1.36 9.50
N SER A 78 -16.09 -2.03 10.54
CA SER A 78 -17.16 -3.02 10.41
C SER A 78 -18.41 -2.46 9.71
N ARG A 79 -18.75 -1.19 9.97
CA ARG A 79 -19.88 -0.49 9.31
C ARG A 79 -19.67 -0.28 7.81
N ASP A 80 -18.42 -0.22 7.36
CA ASP A 80 -18.05 0.03 5.95
C ASP A 80 -17.85 -1.30 5.19
N ARG A 81 -18.08 -2.46 5.83
CA ARG A 81 -17.87 -3.79 5.23
C ARG A 81 -18.60 -3.94 3.89
N ARG A 82 -19.86 -3.49 3.81
CA ARG A 82 -20.64 -3.59 2.58
C ARG A 82 -20.00 -2.78 1.45
N ARG A 83 -19.71 -1.50 1.72
CA ARG A 83 -19.04 -0.60 0.78
C ARG A 83 -17.68 -1.13 0.34
N TYR A 84 -16.91 -1.71 1.26
CA TYR A 84 -15.63 -2.33 0.95
C TYR A 84 -15.76 -3.52 -0.03
N LEU A 85 -16.76 -4.38 0.14
CA LEU A 85 -17.03 -5.48 -0.80
C LEU A 85 -17.51 -4.95 -2.16
N GLU A 86 -18.33 -3.90 -2.18
CA GLU A 86 -18.78 -3.25 -3.42
C GLU A 86 -17.61 -2.69 -4.24
N VAL A 87 -16.67 -1.96 -3.62
CA VAL A 87 -15.50 -1.41 -4.33
C VAL A 87 -14.53 -2.49 -4.81
N ILE A 88 -14.49 -3.65 -4.14
CA ILE A 88 -13.75 -4.81 -4.65
C ILE A 88 -14.42 -5.36 -5.90
N ALA A 89 -15.75 -5.47 -5.94
CA ALA A 89 -16.46 -5.93 -7.12
C ALA A 89 -16.24 -5.00 -8.34
N PHE A 90 -16.15 -3.69 -8.14
CA PHE A 90 -15.74 -2.75 -9.19
C PHE A 90 -14.31 -3.00 -9.67
N ALA A 91 -13.38 -3.30 -8.75
CA ALA A 91 -12.01 -3.66 -9.10
C ALA A 91 -11.94 -4.97 -9.91
N ASP A 92 -12.75 -5.97 -9.55
CA ASP A 92 -12.86 -7.23 -10.29
C ASP A 92 -13.40 -7.00 -11.72
N ALA A 93 -14.28 -6.01 -11.90
CA ALA A 93 -14.76 -5.54 -13.21
C ALA A 93 -13.73 -4.66 -13.98
N GLY A 94 -12.54 -4.45 -13.41
CA GLY A 94 -11.44 -3.71 -14.04
C GLY A 94 -11.29 -2.25 -13.63
N ASP A 95 -12.19 -1.73 -12.78
CA ASP A 95 -12.10 -0.36 -12.27
C ASP A 95 -11.53 -0.32 -10.85
N LEU A 96 -10.24 -0.04 -10.73
CA LEU A 96 -9.54 0.07 -9.45
C LEU A 96 -9.78 1.41 -8.74
N ARG A 97 -10.36 2.42 -9.40
CA ARG A 97 -10.49 3.78 -8.84
C ARG A 97 -11.35 3.79 -7.57
N PRO A 98 -12.53 3.13 -7.52
CA PRO A 98 -13.34 3.10 -6.30
C PRO A 98 -12.62 2.48 -5.10
N LEU A 99 -11.81 1.44 -5.33
CA LEU A 99 -11.02 0.81 -4.27
C LEU A 99 -9.89 1.74 -3.80
N GLY A 100 -9.24 2.45 -4.72
CA GLY A 100 -8.23 3.47 -4.41
C GLY A 100 -8.82 4.62 -3.58
N ASP A 101 -9.99 5.12 -3.97
CA ASP A 101 -10.69 6.18 -3.26
C ASP A 101 -11.14 5.74 -1.86
N PHE A 102 -11.61 4.50 -1.73
CA PHE A 102 -11.93 3.89 -0.45
C PHE A 102 -10.71 3.84 0.47
N PHE A 103 -9.54 3.42 -0.03
CA PHE A 103 -8.29 3.42 0.75
C PHE A 103 -7.81 4.83 1.09
N ALA A 104 -7.97 5.80 0.19
CA ALA A 104 -7.64 7.19 0.47
C ALA A 104 -8.51 7.75 1.61
N GLU A 105 -9.81 7.46 1.62
CA GLU A 105 -10.72 7.87 2.68
C GLU A 105 -10.39 7.21 4.02
N ALA A 106 -10.17 5.89 4.02
CA ALA A 106 -9.79 5.16 5.22
C ALA A 106 -8.47 5.66 5.82
N LEU A 107 -7.47 5.94 4.97
CA LEU A 107 -6.19 6.49 5.40
C LEU A 107 -6.34 7.92 5.96
N ARG A 108 -7.10 8.80 5.29
CA ARG A 108 -7.41 10.14 5.81
C ARG A 108 -8.05 10.08 7.19
N TRP A 109 -8.98 9.15 7.39
CA TRP A 109 -9.61 8.95 8.68
C TRP A 109 -8.61 8.52 9.76
N SER A 110 -7.74 7.54 9.46
CA SER A 110 -6.70 7.09 10.39
C SER A 110 -5.71 8.20 10.76
N LEU A 111 -5.27 8.98 9.77
CA LEU A 111 -4.37 10.12 9.98
C LEU A 111 -5.00 11.19 10.87
N ARG A 112 -6.26 11.57 10.60
CA ARG A 112 -6.99 12.54 11.43
C ARG A 112 -7.10 12.06 12.88
N LEU A 113 -7.45 10.79 13.10
CA LEU A 113 -7.55 10.22 14.44
C LEU A 113 -6.19 10.21 15.16
N GLY A 114 -5.12 9.86 14.45
CA GLY A 114 -3.76 9.89 15.00
C GLY A 114 -3.32 11.29 15.41
N LEU A 115 -3.62 12.29 14.59
CA LEU A 115 -3.34 13.70 14.92
C LEU A 115 -4.15 14.17 16.13
N GLU A 116 -5.44 13.86 16.18
CA GLU A 116 -6.30 14.20 17.34
C GLU A 116 -5.79 13.56 18.63
N ALA A 117 -5.34 12.31 18.58
CA ALA A 117 -4.76 11.64 19.74
C ALA A 117 -3.43 12.26 20.16
N ALA A 118 -2.57 12.62 19.21
CA ALA A 118 -1.29 13.27 19.48
C ALA A 118 -1.49 14.66 20.11
N SER A 119 -2.43 15.47 19.60
CA SER A 119 -2.75 16.78 20.17
C SER A 119 -3.23 16.68 21.62
N ARG A 120 -4.13 15.74 21.93
CA ARG A 120 -4.60 15.51 23.30
C ARG A 120 -3.49 15.08 24.25
N LEU A 121 -2.52 14.30 23.76
CA LEU A 121 -1.41 13.86 24.58
C LEU A 121 -0.51 15.02 24.99
N ILE A 122 -0.33 16.01 24.11
CA ILE A 122 0.41 17.24 24.41
C ILE A 122 -0.34 18.08 25.45
N GLU A 123 -1.66 18.22 25.33
CA GLU A 123 -2.51 18.95 26.30
C GLU A 123 -2.40 18.33 27.70
N LEU A 124 -2.52 17.00 27.80
CA LEU A 124 -2.43 16.30 29.09
C LEU A 124 -1.05 16.40 29.75
N GLN A 125 0.02 16.60 28.98
CA GLN A 125 1.37 16.78 29.51
C GLN A 125 1.63 18.20 30.02
N GLY A 126 0.84 19.19 29.58
CA GLY A 126 1.00 20.59 30.00
C GLY A 126 0.24 20.96 31.28
N ASP A 127 -0.65 20.09 31.76
CA ASP A 127 -1.49 20.33 32.95
C ASP A 127 -0.83 19.83 34.27
N GLU A 128 0.38 19.26 34.21
CA GLU A 128 1.12 18.76 35.38
C GLU A 128 2.24 19.70 35.91
N GLU A 129 2.38 20.91 35.37
CA GLU A 129 3.30 21.98 35.86
C GLU A 129 2.57 23.12 36.57
#